data_AF-A0A1W2B586-F1
#
_entry.id   AF-A0A1W2B586-F1
#
_cell.length_a   1.000
_cell.length_b   1.000
_cell.length_c   1.000
_cell.angle_alpha   90.00
_cell.angle_beta   90.00
_cell.angle_gamma   90.00
#
_symmetry.space_group_name_H-M   'P 1'
#
loop_
_entity.id
_entity.type
_entity.pdbx_description
1 polymer ?
#
loop_
_entity_poly.entity_id
_entity_poly.type
_entity_poly.pdbx_seq_one_letter_code
_entity_poly.pdbx_strand_id
1 'polypeptide(L)'
;MTGPAAPHVRPLFHHDGSPAAQAHLEQLVAAAQADPGRELATFRARPTAGFLTALVLPFVLVAVLAAVIAPDPAIAVVPLAIGLGAAAIFVVAGALDRIRVHERALVLGFRGQTAIPLETIDPGRVYVSRALFLTRNVAAPAGATRGTAGPMVVVNGWQRSMLSANVAGAPDPGRSVFGWYLLGARNRRAFLAALEQAMLGQGLTAATGLAQDVLAHRAITPTWSVAHPPLVAPRSTTDPPLGVGPRSRP
;
A
#
# COMPACT_ATOMS: atom_id res chain seq x y z
N MET A 1 42.53 20.61 -0.85
CA MET A 1 41.11 20.84 -1.14
C MET A 1 40.54 19.54 -1.70
N THR A 2 39.99 18.70 -0.83
CA THR A 2 39.27 17.48 -1.24
C THR A 2 37.89 17.91 -1.71
N GLY A 3 37.56 17.67 -2.99
CA GLY A 3 36.23 17.94 -3.53
C GLY A 3 35.16 17.16 -2.76
N PRO A 4 33.89 17.60 -2.79
CA PRO A 4 32.81 16.87 -2.15
C PRO A 4 32.77 15.44 -2.68
N ALA A 5 32.77 14.46 -1.76
CA ALA A 5 32.66 13.05 -2.11
C ALA A 5 31.44 12.85 -3.01
N ALA A 6 31.62 12.17 -4.14
CA ALA A 6 30.51 11.84 -5.02
C ALA A 6 29.44 11.09 -4.20
N PRO A 7 28.15 11.44 -4.34
CA PRO A 7 27.10 10.77 -3.59
C PRO A 7 27.18 9.26 -3.90
N HIS A 8 27.33 8.44 -2.86
CA HIS A 8 27.34 6.99 -3.00
C HIS A 8 25.99 6.55 -3.59
N VAL A 9 26.00 6.20 -4.88
CA VAL A 9 24.83 5.66 -5.57
C VAL A 9 24.63 4.23 -5.08
N ARG A 10 23.51 3.97 -4.42
CA ARG A 10 23.10 2.63 -4.01
C ARG A 10 22.13 2.04 -5.03
N PRO A 11 22.34 0.80 -5.48
CA PRO A 11 21.38 0.11 -6.33
C PRO A 11 20.16 -0.34 -5.52
N LEU A 12 19.04 -0.53 -6.22
CA LEU A 12 17.89 -1.25 -5.66
C LEU A 12 18.24 -2.74 -5.53
N PHE A 13 17.62 -3.41 -4.57
CA PHE A 13 17.83 -4.83 -4.33
C PHE A 13 17.30 -5.66 -5.52
N HIS A 14 18.17 -6.52 -6.05
CA HIS A 14 17.86 -7.51 -7.08
C HIS A 14 18.14 -8.90 -6.52
N HIS A 15 17.13 -9.77 -6.54
CA HIS A 15 17.28 -11.15 -6.07
C HIS A 15 17.64 -12.05 -7.25
N ASP A 16 18.91 -12.38 -7.43
CA ASP A 16 19.38 -13.22 -8.55
C ASP A 16 19.05 -14.73 -8.41
N GLY A 17 18.43 -15.13 -7.31
CA GLY A 17 18.08 -16.52 -7.00
C GLY A 17 19.14 -17.25 -6.18
N SER A 18 20.27 -16.60 -5.90
CA SER A 18 21.35 -17.18 -5.11
C SER A 18 21.05 -17.18 -3.60
N PRO A 19 21.67 -18.10 -2.84
CA PRO A 19 21.65 -18.05 -1.38
C PRO A 19 22.24 -16.75 -0.82
N ALA A 20 23.19 -16.13 -1.52
CA ALA A 20 23.79 -14.86 -1.12
C ALA A 20 22.78 -13.71 -1.22
N ALA A 21 21.97 -13.65 -2.28
CA ALA A 21 20.89 -12.67 -2.41
C ALA A 21 19.82 -12.87 -1.33
N GLN A 22 19.48 -14.12 -1.02
CA GLN A 22 18.55 -14.43 0.08
C GLN A 22 19.10 -13.98 1.44
N ALA A 23 20.37 -14.26 1.74
CA ALA A 23 21.01 -13.82 2.98
C ALA A 23 21.08 -12.28 3.07
N HIS A 24 21.37 -11.60 1.96
CA HIS A 24 21.35 -10.13 1.91
C HIS A 24 19.94 -9.58 2.14
N LEU A 25 18.91 -10.18 1.54
CA LEU A 25 17.52 -9.79 1.79
C LEU A 25 17.15 -9.92 3.27
N GLU A 26 17.53 -11.02 3.91
CA GLU A 26 17.30 -11.25 5.33
C GLU A 26 18.01 -10.20 6.20
N GLN A 27 19.25 -9.83 5.85
CA GLN A 27 19.98 -8.76 6.52
C GLN A 27 19.29 -7.40 6.37
N LEU A 28 18.83 -7.05 5.17
CA LEU A 28 18.09 -5.80 4.93
C LEU A 28 16.81 -5.75 5.75
N VAL A 29 16.07 -6.86 5.80
CA VAL A 29 14.83 -6.98 6.56
C VAL A 29 15.10 -6.86 8.06
N ALA A 30 16.11 -7.56 8.58
CA ALA A 30 16.49 -7.49 9.98
C ALA A 30 16.93 -6.07 10.37
N ALA A 31 17.76 -5.43 9.54
CA ALA A 31 18.20 -4.05 9.77
C ALA A 31 17.03 -3.06 9.76
N ALA A 32 16.12 -3.16 8.79
CA ALA A 32 14.93 -2.32 8.70
C ALA A 32 13.97 -2.49 9.88
N GLN A 33 13.87 -3.71 10.43
CA GLN A 33 13.05 -3.98 11.61
C GLN A 33 13.70 -3.49 12.91
N ALA A 34 15.02 -3.63 13.04
CA ALA A 34 15.76 -3.21 14.22
C ALA A 34 15.89 -1.68 14.30
N ASP A 35 16.23 -1.03 13.19
CA ASP A 35 16.41 0.41 13.09
C ASP A 35 15.93 0.94 11.72
N PRO A 36 14.64 1.32 11.60
CA PRO A 36 14.12 1.92 10.39
C PRO A 36 14.66 3.35 10.14
N GLY A 37 15.40 3.93 11.09
CA GLY A 37 15.83 5.33 11.07
C GLY A 37 14.71 6.29 11.48
N ARG A 38 15.00 7.60 11.35
CA ARG A 38 14.07 8.66 11.75
C ARG A 38 12.79 8.61 10.92
N GLU A 39 11.65 8.87 11.56
CA GLU A 39 10.38 9.05 10.86
C GLU A 39 10.41 10.36 10.07
N LEU A 40 10.19 10.28 8.75
CA LEU A 40 10.14 11.43 7.86
C LEU A 40 8.71 11.92 7.66
N ALA A 41 7.74 11.00 7.58
CA ALA A 41 6.33 11.34 7.44
C ALA A 41 5.41 10.21 7.93
N THR A 42 4.26 10.60 8.51
CA THR A 42 3.17 9.68 8.88
C THR A 42 1.90 9.99 8.06
N PHE A 43 1.31 8.94 7.52
CA PHE A 43 0.01 8.96 6.84
C PHE A 43 -0.96 8.03 7.56
N ARG A 44 -2.25 8.34 7.47
CA ARG A 44 -3.33 7.55 8.09
C ARG A 44 -4.27 7.01 7.03
N ALA A 45 -4.68 5.77 7.22
CA ALA A 45 -5.56 5.04 6.32
C ALA A 45 -7.04 5.28 6.65
N ARG A 46 -7.40 6.52 6.98
CA ARG A 46 -8.76 6.87 7.44
C ARG A 46 -9.80 6.62 6.35
N PRO A 47 -11.00 6.11 6.70
CA PRO A 47 -12.10 5.98 5.75
C PRO A 47 -12.49 7.34 5.17
N THR A 48 -12.88 7.31 3.88
CA THR A 48 -13.43 8.49 3.20
C THR A 48 -14.86 8.72 3.64
N ALA A 49 -15.31 9.98 3.57
CA ALA A 49 -16.71 10.32 3.88
C ALA A 49 -17.68 9.52 3.00
N GLY A 50 -17.40 9.40 1.70
CA GLY A 50 -18.23 8.61 0.78
C GLY A 50 -18.36 7.14 1.16
N PHE A 51 -17.30 6.51 1.68
CA PHE A 51 -17.39 5.15 2.20
C PHE A 51 -18.22 5.05 3.48
N LEU A 52 -18.01 5.96 4.43
CA LEU A 52 -18.81 5.99 5.65
C LEU A 52 -20.29 6.21 5.33
N THR A 53 -20.60 7.10 4.38
CA THR A 53 -21.97 7.30 3.89
C THR A 53 -22.52 6.03 3.25
N ALA A 54 -21.79 5.40 2.33
CA ALA A 54 -22.24 4.17 1.67
C ALA A 54 -22.44 3.01 2.66
N LEU A 55 -21.63 2.96 3.72
CA LEU A 55 -21.75 1.98 4.80
C LEU A 55 -22.98 2.24 5.67
N VAL A 56 -23.24 3.50 6.05
CA VAL A 56 -24.29 3.87 7.01
C VAL A 56 -25.67 4.02 6.34
N LEU A 57 -25.71 4.42 5.07
CA LEU A 57 -26.95 4.73 4.35
C LEU A 57 -27.96 3.57 4.35
N PRO A 58 -27.61 2.30 4.08
CA PRO A 58 -28.56 1.19 4.14
C PRO A 58 -29.22 1.06 5.52
N PHE A 59 -28.45 1.26 6.60
CA PHE A 59 -28.97 1.20 7.97
C PHE A 59 -29.90 2.37 8.27
N VAL A 60 -29.60 3.57 7.77
CA VAL A 60 -30.49 4.74 7.88
C VAL A 60 -31.81 4.47 7.15
N LEU A 61 -31.76 3.92 5.93
CA LEU A 61 -32.97 3.59 5.18
C LEU A 61 -33.84 2.55 5.89
N VAL A 62 -33.23 1.50 6.44
CA VAL A 62 -33.94 0.48 7.24
C VAL A 62 -34.52 1.10 8.51
N ALA A 63 -33.79 2.00 9.19
CA ALA A 63 -34.28 2.69 10.37
C ALA A 63 -35.48 3.58 10.09
N VAL A 64 -35.43 4.36 9.00
CA VAL A 64 -36.55 5.20 8.56
C VAL A 64 -37.77 4.33 8.24
N LEU A 65 -37.58 3.21 7.53
CA LEU A 65 -38.66 2.28 7.23
C LEU A 65 -39.28 1.68 8.50
N ALA A 66 -38.44 1.26 9.45
CA ALA A 66 -38.89 0.74 10.74
C ALA A 66 -39.66 1.79 11.55
N ALA A 67 -39.21 3.06 11.55
CA ALA A 67 -39.90 4.14 12.24
C ALA A 67 -41.29 4.45 11.67
N VAL A 68 -41.52 4.15 10.38
CA VAL A 68 -42.79 4.39 9.69
C VAL A 68 -43.75 3.20 9.80
N ILE A 69 -43.23 1.97 9.78
CA ILE A 69 -44.04 0.75 9.67
C ILE A 69 -44.19 0.03 11.02
N ALA A 70 -43.20 0.15 11.92
CA ALA A 70 -43.22 -0.59 13.17
C ALA A 70 -44.18 0.04 14.20
N PRO A 71 -44.85 -0.79 15.02
CA PRO A 71 -45.72 -0.29 16.10
C PRO A 71 -44.98 0.51 17.17
N ASP A 72 -43.68 0.25 17.34
CA ASP A 72 -42.81 0.94 18.28
C ASP A 72 -41.64 1.59 17.52
N PRO A 73 -41.53 2.94 17.52
CA PRO A 73 -40.46 3.65 16.85
C PRO A 73 -39.07 3.38 17.46
N ALA A 74 -38.98 2.87 18.69
CA ALA A 74 -37.70 2.50 19.31
C ALA A 74 -36.97 1.39 18.53
N ILE A 75 -37.70 0.58 17.75
CA ILE A 75 -37.12 -0.47 16.89
C ILE A 75 -36.16 0.13 15.85
N ALA A 76 -36.38 1.37 15.40
CA ALA A 76 -35.50 2.07 14.46
C ALA A 76 -34.09 2.35 15.01
N VAL A 77 -33.90 2.32 16.33
CA VAL A 77 -32.61 2.57 16.98
C VAL A 77 -31.62 1.44 16.69
N VAL A 78 -32.08 0.20 16.62
CA VAL A 78 -31.24 -0.99 16.43
C VAL A 78 -30.41 -0.93 15.13
N PRO A 79 -31.02 -0.75 13.93
CA PRO A 79 -30.25 -0.65 12.70
C PRO A 79 -29.31 0.56 12.69
N LEU A 80 -29.72 1.71 13.25
CA LEU A 80 -28.83 2.88 13.37
C LEU A 80 -27.61 2.58 14.25
N ALA A 81 -27.81 1.95 15.41
CA ALA A 81 -26.73 1.60 16.31
C ALA A 81 -25.73 0.64 15.64
N ILE A 82 -26.21 -0.33 14.85
CA ILE A 82 -25.36 -1.24 14.08
C ILE A 82 -24.55 -0.47 13.03
N GLY A 83 -25.21 0.37 12.21
CA GLY A 83 -24.55 1.13 11.16
C GLY A 83 -23.51 2.11 11.69
N LEU A 84 -23.85 2.86 12.74
CA LEU A 84 -22.93 3.80 13.40
C LEU A 84 -21.81 3.07 14.14
N GLY A 85 -22.10 1.94 14.79
CA GLY A 85 -21.10 1.09 15.43
C GLY A 85 -20.08 0.55 14.42
N ALA A 86 -20.53 0.04 13.28
CA ALA A 86 -19.66 -0.41 12.19
C ALA A 86 -18.80 0.74 11.66
N ALA A 87 -19.39 1.91 11.41
CA ALA A 87 -18.65 3.10 10.99
C ALA A 87 -17.59 3.52 12.02
N ALA A 88 -17.92 3.49 13.30
CA ALA A 88 -16.98 3.79 14.39
C ALA A 88 -15.79 2.82 14.40
N ILE A 89 -16.03 1.51 14.22
CA ILE A 89 -14.96 0.51 14.12
C ILE A 89 -14.00 0.85 12.98
N PHE A 90 -14.51 1.17 11.78
CA PHE A 90 -13.65 1.55 10.65
C PHE A 90 -12.87 2.86 10.89
N VAL A 91 -13.49 3.85 11.54
CA VAL A 91 -12.82 5.11 11.89
C VAL A 91 -11.71 4.87 12.90
N VAL A 92 -11.97 4.10 13.96
CA VAL A 92 -10.98 3.75 14.98
C VAL A 92 -9.85 2.93 14.37
N ALA A 93 -10.18 1.85 13.64
CA ALA A 93 -9.19 1.01 12.96
C ALA A 93 -8.30 1.84 12.02
N GLY A 94 -8.88 2.70 11.17
CA GLY A 94 -8.13 3.57 10.27
C GLY A 94 -7.37 4.71 10.95
N ALA A 95 -7.73 5.08 12.19
CA ALA A 95 -6.98 6.05 12.98
C ALA A 95 -5.75 5.42 13.64
N LEU A 96 -5.85 4.14 14.02
CA LEU A 96 -4.77 3.34 14.56
C LEU A 96 -3.82 2.86 13.46
N ASP A 97 -4.34 2.60 12.25
CA ASP A 97 -3.54 2.15 11.12
C ASP A 97 -2.70 3.28 10.49
N ARG A 98 -1.40 3.22 10.72
CA ARG A 98 -0.42 4.21 10.27
C ARG A 98 0.45 3.64 9.15
N ILE A 99 0.73 4.49 8.18
CA ILE A 99 1.69 4.28 7.11
C ILE A 99 2.81 5.29 7.35
N ARG A 100 3.99 4.82 7.73
CA ARG A 100 5.11 5.68 8.13
C ARG A 100 6.26 5.51 7.16
N VAL A 101 6.73 6.63 6.61
CA VAL A 101 7.93 6.67 5.79
C VAL A 101 9.09 7.03 6.71
N HIS A 102 10.04 6.11 6.88
CA HIS A 102 11.27 6.35 7.60
C HIS A 102 12.45 6.45 6.63
N GLU A 103 13.59 6.88 7.13
CA GLU A 103 14.84 6.98 6.36
C GLU A 103 15.22 5.67 5.69
N ARG A 104 15.04 4.51 6.36
CA ARG A 104 15.46 3.20 5.86
C ARG A 104 14.34 2.27 5.40
N ALA A 105 13.12 2.51 5.86
CA ALA A 105 12.00 1.59 5.63
C ALA A 105 10.65 2.28 5.51
N LEU A 106 9.73 1.61 4.83
CA LEU A 106 8.30 1.90 4.90
C LEU A 106 7.68 1.02 6.00
N VAL A 107 7.22 1.64 7.07
CA VAL A 107 6.71 0.97 8.28
C VAL A 107 5.19 1.05 8.32
N LEU A 108 4.54 -0.11 8.38
CA LEU A 108 3.09 -0.27 8.29
C LEU A 108 2.48 -0.78 9.60
N GLY A 109 1.25 -0.35 9.87
CA GLY A 109 0.42 -0.83 10.96
C GLY A 109 0.57 -0.06 12.28
N PHE A 110 -0.38 -0.29 13.19
CA PHE A 110 -0.52 0.43 14.47
C PHE A 110 0.75 0.41 15.35
N ARG A 111 1.50 -0.70 15.33
CA ARG A 111 2.76 -0.85 16.08
C ARG A 111 3.99 -1.06 15.19
N GLY A 112 3.88 -0.81 13.88
CA GLY A 112 5.00 -1.06 12.96
C GLY A 112 5.28 -2.54 12.77
N GLN A 113 4.22 -3.33 12.64
CA GLN A 113 4.30 -4.79 12.53
C GLN A 113 5.02 -5.25 11.26
N THR A 114 5.16 -4.36 10.28
CA THR A 114 5.82 -4.65 9.01
C THR A 114 6.70 -3.47 8.62
N ALA A 115 8.00 -3.70 8.55
CA ALA A 115 8.97 -2.76 8.00
C ALA A 115 9.44 -3.32 6.65
N ILE A 116 9.22 -2.55 5.59
CA ILE A 116 9.61 -2.90 4.22
C ILE A 116 10.87 -2.08 3.92
N PRO A 117 12.05 -2.70 3.75
CA PRO A 117 13.27 -1.96 3.41
C PRO A 117 13.08 -1.21 2.09
N LEU A 118 13.45 0.08 2.04
CA LEU A 118 13.22 0.88 0.83
C LEU A 118 13.97 0.33 -0.39
N GLU A 119 15.14 -0.29 -0.18
CA GLU A 119 15.92 -0.93 -1.24
C GLU A 119 15.15 -2.04 -1.98
N THR A 120 14.15 -2.63 -1.33
CA THR A 120 13.30 -3.68 -1.94
C THR A 120 12.13 -3.11 -2.73
N ILE A 121 11.79 -1.83 -2.53
CA ILE A 121 10.70 -1.15 -3.23
C ILE A 121 11.18 -0.75 -4.61
N ASP A 122 10.52 -1.25 -5.65
CA ASP A 122 10.83 -0.86 -7.03
C ASP A 122 9.99 0.36 -7.45
N PRO A 123 10.60 1.54 -7.66
CA PRO A 123 9.91 2.76 -8.12
C PRO A 123 9.12 2.53 -9.40
N GLY A 124 9.62 1.67 -10.30
CA GLY A 124 8.97 1.35 -11.56
C GLY A 124 7.77 0.42 -11.43
N ARG A 125 7.46 0.00 -10.21
CA ARG A 125 6.30 -0.82 -9.84
C ARG A 125 5.50 -0.16 -8.71
N VAL A 126 5.46 1.17 -8.70
CA VAL A 126 4.54 1.94 -7.85
C VAL A 126 3.42 2.50 -8.71
N TYR A 127 2.18 2.35 -8.26
CA TYR A 127 1.00 2.80 -9.02
C TYR A 127 0.02 3.55 -8.12
N VAL A 128 -0.90 4.27 -8.74
CA VAL A 128 -2.01 4.91 -8.05
C VAL A 128 -3.32 4.34 -8.57
N SER A 129 -4.09 3.68 -7.71
CA SER A 129 -5.45 3.26 -8.06
C SER A 129 -6.40 4.43 -8.04
N ARG A 130 -7.32 4.50 -9.01
CA ARG A 130 -8.45 5.44 -9.03
C ARG A 130 -9.68 4.94 -8.27
N ALA A 131 -9.78 3.64 -7.98
CA ALA A 131 -10.95 3.03 -7.36
C ALA A 131 -10.63 2.13 -6.15
N LEU A 132 -11.70 1.76 -5.43
CA LEU A 132 -11.68 1.04 -4.15
C LEU A 132 -11.11 -0.38 -4.23
N PHE A 133 -11.41 -1.11 -5.31
CA PHE A 133 -11.33 -2.56 -5.32
C PHE A 133 -10.24 -3.02 -6.29
N LEU A 134 -9.13 -3.57 -5.76
CA LEU A 134 -7.98 -4.04 -6.54
C LEU A 134 -7.94 -5.56 -6.68
N THR A 135 -9.04 -6.22 -6.35
CA THR A 135 -9.15 -7.66 -6.13
C THR A 135 -8.47 -8.51 -7.21
N ARG A 136 -8.61 -8.17 -8.48
CA ARG A 136 -8.06 -9.01 -9.58
C ARG A 136 -6.63 -8.70 -10.00
N ASN A 137 -6.01 -7.63 -9.50
CA ASN A 137 -4.79 -7.09 -10.13
C ASN A 137 -3.54 -7.24 -9.27
N VAL A 138 -3.71 -7.46 -7.97
CA VAL A 138 -2.63 -7.34 -7.01
C VAL A 138 -2.76 -8.48 -6.01
N ALA A 139 -1.83 -9.44 -6.04
CA ALA A 139 -1.69 -10.41 -4.97
C ALA A 139 -1.03 -9.74 -3.77
N ALA A 140 -1.87 -9.19 -2.90
CA ALA A 140 -1.46 -8.57 -1.66
C ALA A 140 -1.63 -9.59 -0.50
N PRO A 141 -0.61 -9.77 0.36
CA PRO A 141 -0.76 -10.61 1.55
C PRO A 141 -1.92 -10.14 2.44
N ALA A 142 -2.51 -11.07 3.20
CA ALA A 142 -3.40 -10.72 4.29
C ALA A 142 -2.71 -9.73 5.25
N GLY A 143 -3.28 -8.52 5.39
CA GLY A 143 -2.71 -7.42 6.17
C GLY A 143 -1.80 -6.43 5.41
N ALA A 144 -1.58 -6.63 4.11
CA ALA A 144 -0.88 -5.68 3.24
C ALA A 144 -1.79 -4.57 2.69
N THR A 145 -3.11 -4.74 2.85
CA THR A 145 -4.12 -3.69 2.60
C THR A 145 -4.28 -2.82 3.83
N ARG A 146 -4.00 -1.53 3.67
CA ARG A 146 -4.04 -0.49 4.70
C ARG A 146 -4.93 0.64 4.21
N GLY A 147 -6.18 0.62 4.62
CA GLY A 147 -7.20 1.57 4.16
C GLY A 147 -8.48 0.88 3.76
N THR A 148 -9.56 1.65 3.80
CA THR A 148 -10.92 1.12 3.75
C THR A 148 -11.66 1.54 2.49
N ALA A 149 -11.28 2.67 1.89
CA ALA A 149 -11.90 3.15 0.67
C ALA A 149 -11.13 4.24 -0.09
N GLY A 150 -11.36 4.29 -1.40
CA GLY A 150 -10.92 5.34 -2.30
C GLY A 150 -9.63 5.04 -3.03
N PRO A 151 -9.04 6.05 -3.68
CA PRO A 151 -7.81 5.90 -4.42
C PRO A 151 -6.63 5.51 -3.51
N MET A 152 -5.91 4.45 -3.87
CA MET A 152 -4.78 3.90 -3.09
C MET A 152 -3.46 4.07 -3.83
N VAL A 153 -2.35 4.03 -3.09
CA VAL A 153 -1.02 3.83 -3.68
C VAL A 153 -0.68 2.35 -3.57
N VAL A 154 -0.32 1.75 -4.70
CA VAL A 154 0.07 0.35 -4.82
C VAL A 154 1.59 0.32 -4.84
N VAL A 155 2.21 -0.35 -3.86
CA VAL A 155 3.66 -0.40 -3.69
C VAL A 155 4.11 -1.85 -3.75
N ASN A 156 5.07 -2.15 -4.61
CA ASN A 156 5.77 -3.43 -4.60
C ASN A 156 6.96 -3.38 -3.63
N GLY A 157 7.17 -4.41 -2.83
CA GLY A 157 8.31 -4.52 -1.92
C GLY A 157 8.45 -5.91 -1.31
N TRP A 158 9.43 -6.11 -0.42
CA TRP A 158 9.57 -7.39 0.29
C TRP A 158 8.30 -7.79 1.04
N GLN A 159 7.95 -9.08 1.02
CA GLN A 159 6.85 -9.64 1.81
C GLN A 159 7.29 -10.81 2.71
N ARG A 160 6.70 -10.90 3.90
CA ARG A 160 7.06 -11.88 4.95
C ARG A 160 6.53 -13.29 4.71
N SER A 161 5.52 -13.50 3.86
CA SER A 161 4.90 -14.82 3.67
C SER A 161 4.48 -15.03 2.22
N MET A 162 4.94 -16.14 1.61
CA MET A 162 4.48 -16.64 0.32
C MET A 162 3.11 -17.36 0.41
N LEU A 163 2.62 -17.65 1.63
CA LEU A 163 1.39 -18.42 1.88
C LEU A 163 0.21 -17.55 2.33
N SER A 164 0.32 -16.24 2.16
CA SER A 164 -0.74 -15.33 2.56
C SER A 164 -1.99 -15.54 1.72
N ALA A 165 -3.11 -15.87 2.39
CA ALA A 165 -4.42 -15.95 1.77
C ALA A 165 -4.68 -14.68 0.95
N ASN A 166 -4.97 -14.87 -0.33
CA ASN A 166 -5.27 -13.79 -1.24
C ASN A 166 -6.60 -13.19 -0.82
N VAL A 167 -6.56 -12.04 -0.13
CA VAL A 167 -7.76 -11.34 0.36
C VAL A 167 -8.61 -10.80 -0.80
N ALA A 168 -8.10 -10.94 -2.03
CA ALA A 168 -8.55 -10.24 -3.19
C ALA A 168 -8.93 -11.15 -4.37
N GLY A 169 -8.65 -12.46 -4.34
CA GLY A 169 -8.94 -13.33 -5.48
C GLY A 169 -8.14 -13.01 -6.74
N ALA A 170 -6.99 -12.32 -6.61
CA ALA A 170 -6.04 -12.11 -7.70
C ALA A 170 -5.42 -13.45 -8.15
N PRO A 171 -4.90 -13.55 -9.38
CA PRO A 171 -4.02 -14.65 -9.75
C PRO A 171 -2.83 -14.70 -8.79
N ASP A 172 -2.47 -15.90 -8.33
CA ASP A 172 -1.23 -16.11 -7.57
C ASP A 172 -0.04 -15.76 -8.50
N PRO A 173 0.81 -14.77 -8.18
CA PRO A 173 1.97 -14.41 -9.00
C PRO A 173 3.06 -15.50 -8.96
N GLY A 174 2.81 -16.60 -8.25
CA GLY A 174 3.80 -17.60 -7.92
C GLY A 174 4.57 -17.21 -6.65
N ARG A 175 5.51 -18.07 -6.24
CA ARG A 175 6.34 -17.88 -5.06
C ARG A 175 7.36 -16.74 -5.26
N SER A 176 6.91 -15.49 -5.20
CA SER A 176 7.79 -14.31 -5.19
C SER A 176 8.11 -13.85 -3.78
N VAL A 177 9.36 -13.47 -3.53
CA VAL A 177 9.77 -12.78 -2.27
C VAL A 177 9.27 -11.33 -2.23
N PHE A 178 8.76 -10.82 -3.35
CA PHE A 178 8.16 -9.50 -3.46
C PHE A 178 6.65 -9.60 -3.50
N GLY A 179 6.00 -8.80 -2.66
CA GLY A 179 4.56 -8.68 -2.57
C GLY A 179 4.09 -7.27 -2.85
N TRP A 180 2.77 -7.10 -2.76
CA TRP A 180 2.13 -5.83 -3.02
C TRP A 180 1.39 -5.31 -1.80
N TYR A 181 1.53 -4.00 -1.59
CA TYR A 181 0.90 -3.27 -0.50
C TYR A 181 -0.07 -2.24 -1.05
N LEU A 182 -1.28 -2.24 -0.52
CA LEU A 182 -2.35 -1.32 -0.92
C LEU A 182 -2.49 -0.26 0.17
N LEU A 183 -2.04 0.95 -0.11
CA LEU A 183 -1.85 2.00 0.90
C LEU A 183 -2.81 3.17 0.65
N GLY A 184 -3.80 3.32 1.52
CA GLY A 184 -4.82 4.37 1.52
C GLY A 184 -4.30 5.69 2.09
N ALA A 185 -3.24 6.26 1.51
CA ALA A 185 -2.75 7.57 1.92
C ALA A 185 -3.68 8.68 1.41
N ARG A 186 -4.41 9.36 2.31
CA ARG A 186 -5.33 10.46 1.96
C ARG A 186 -4.69 11.54 1.09
N ASN A 187 -3.41 11.83 1.32
CA ASN A 187 -2.60 12.71 0.47
C ASN A 187 -1.54 11.90 -0.28
N ARG A 188 -1.97 11.23 -1.37
CA ARG A 188 -1.10 10.38 -2.22
C ARG A 188 0.13 11.12 -2.74
N ARG A 189 -0.02 12.40 -3.12
CA ARG A 189 1.10 13.22 -3.61
C ARG A 189 2.16 13.41 -2.53
N ALA A 190 1.75 13.80 -1.32
CA ALA A 190 2.68 13.95 -0.20
C ALA A 190 3.32 12.61 0.21
N PHE A 191 2.56 11.51 0.16
CA PHE A 191 3.10 10.17 0.42
C PHE A 191 4.19 9.79 -0.59
N LEU A 192 3.92 9.93 -1.89
CA LEU A 192 4.88 9.61 -2.93
C LEU A 192 6.12 10.50 -2.84
N ALA A 193 5.96 11.80 -2.57
CA ALA A 193 7.08 12.71 -2.38
C ALA A 193 7.94 12.35 -1.16
N ALA A 194 7.32 11.98 -0.04
CA ALA A 194 8.05 11.52 1.15
C ALA A 194 8.80 10.21 0.88
N LEU A 195 8.17 9.27 0.15
CA LEU A 195 8.79 8.00 -0.24
C LEU A 195 10.01 8.24 -1.15
N GLU A 196 9.85 9.08 -2.18
CA GLU A 196 10.93 9.49 -3.06
C GLU A 196 12.08 10.12 -2.28
N GLN A 197 11.79 11.09 -1.41
CA GLN A 197 12.80 11.75 -0.58
C GLN A 197 13.55 10.76 0.32
N ALA A 198 12.84 9.80 0.92
CA ALA A 198 13.45 8.78 1.77
C ALA A 198 14.39 7.86 0.98
N MET A 199 13.98 7.44 -0.23
CA MET A 199 14.81 6.62 -1.11
C MET A 199 16.06 7.39 -1.56
N LEU A 200 15.89 8.64 -1.99
CA LEU A 200 17.00 9.50 -2.40
C LEU A 200 17.96 9.79 -1.23
N GLY A 201 17.45 9.93 -0.01
CA GLY A 201 18.25 10.08 1.20
C GLY A 201 19.16 8.88 1.51
N GLN A 202 18.80 7.68 1.01
CA GLN A 202 19.65 6.48 1.07
C GLN A 202 20.59 6.34 -0.12
N GLY A 203 20.59 7.27 -1.08
CA GLY A 203 21.36 7.17 -2.31
C GLY A 203 20.72 6.28 -3.38
N LEU A 204 19.44 5.89 -3.22
CA LEU A 204 18.68 5.13 -4.23
C LEU A 204 18.21 6.04 -5.37
N THR A 205 19.16 6.44 -6.23
CA THR A 205 18.91 7.41 -7.32
C THR A 205 17.89 6.91 -8.36
N ALA A 206 17.66 5.60 -8.44
CA ALA A 206 16.62 5.00 -9.27
C ALA A 206 15.18 5.45 -8.91
N ALA A 207 14.98 6.10 -7.75
CA ALA A 207 13.70 6.67 -7.33
C ALA A 207 13.48 8.12 -7.81
N THR A 208 14.47 8.74 -8.45
CA THR A 208 14.38 10.15 -8.90
C THR A 208 13.21 10.33 -9.86
N GLY A 209 12.29 11.23 -9.54
CA GLY A 209 11.08 11.49 -10.31
C GLY A 209 9.89 10.58 -9.98
N LEU A 210 9.99 9.72 -8.95
CA LEU A 210 8.95 8.74 -8.60
C LEU A 210 7.58 9.39 -8.42
N ALA A 211 7.49 10.46 -7.61
CA ALA A 211 6.20 11.05 -7.31
C ALA A 211 5.55 11.66 -8.55
N GLN A 212 6.34 12.27 -9.43
CA GLN A 212 5.87 12.85 -10.67
C GLN A 212 5.43 11.77 -11.66
N ASP A 213 6.25 10.76 -11.90
CA ASP A 213 5.97 9.69 -12.87
C ASP A 213 4.71 8.91 -12.50
N VAL A 214 4.57 8.54 -11.21
CA VAL A 214 3.42 7.77 -10.74
C VAL A 214 2.11 8.54 -10.93
N LEU A 215 2.11 9.83 -10.58
CA LEU A 215 0.92 10.67 -10.70
C LEU A 215 0.55 10.99 -12.16
N ALA A 216 1.55 11.12 -13.04
CA ALA A 216 1.33 11.48 -14.43
C ALA A 216 0.98 10.27 -15.32
N HIS A 217 1.59 9.11 -15.06
CA HIS A 217 1.62 8.01 -16.03
C HIS A 217 1.12 6.66 -15.49
N ARG A 218 0.97 6.50 -14.17
CA ARG A 218 0.71 5.18 -13.55
C ARG A 218 -0.56 5.13 -12.73
N ALA A 219 -1.57 5.86 -13.18
CA ALA A 219 -2.91 5.76 -12.63
C ALA A 219 -3.64 4.55 -13.21
N ILE A 220 -3.94 3.55 -12.37
CA ILE A 220 -4.67 2.35 -12.76
C ILE A 220 -6.16 2.51 -12.43
N THR A 221 -7.01 2.00 -13.30
CA THR A 221 -8.47 1.90 -13.07
C THR A 221 -8.80 0.43 -12.90
N PRO A 222 -9.02 -0.05 -11.66
CA PRO A 222 -9.33 -1.44 -11.41
C PRO A 222 -10.61 -1.87 -12.13
N THR A 223 -10.63 -3.09 -12.66
CA THR A 223 -11.82 -3.68 -13.29
C THR A 223 -12.20 -5.01 -12.65
N TRP A 224 -13.47 -5.39 -12.80
CA TRP A 224 -13.99 -6.69 -12.39
C TRP A 224 -13.76 -7.79 -13.44
N SER A 225 -13.09 -7.51 -14.57
CA SER A 225 -12.84 -8.51 -15.62
C SER A 225 -11.52 -9.25 -15.38
N VAL A 226 -11.48 -10.57 -15.61
CA VAL A 226 -10.24 -11.38 -15.68
C VAL A 226 -9.76 -11.63 -17.11
N ALA A 227 -10.47 -11.12 -18.13
CA ALA A 227 -10.17 -11.42 -19.53
C ALA A 227 -8.97 -10.63 -20.09
N HIS A 228 -8.40 -9.73 -19.30
CA HIS A 228 -7.34 -8.80 -19.71
C HIS A 228 -6.07 -9.03 -18.89
N PRO A 229 -4.88 -8.67 -19.40
CA PRO A 229 -3.63 -8.79 -18.66
C PRO A 229 -3.64 -7.98 -17.34
N PRO A 230 -2.77 -8.32 -16.36
CA PRO A 230 -2.69 -7.60 -15.09
C PRO A 230 -2.43 -6.10 -15.28
N LEU A 231 -3.16 -5.25 -14.57
CA LEU A 231 -3.00 -3.78 -14.63
C LEU A 231 -1.69 -3.27 -14.01
N VAL A 232 -1.04 -4.08 -13.20
CA VAL A 232 0.29 -3.80 -12.65
C VAL A 232 1.27 -4.83 -13.19
N ALA A 233 2.47 -4.38 -13.53
CA ALA A 233 3.52 -5.29 -13.97
C ALA A 233 3.88 -6.24 -12.81
N PRO A 234 3.73 -7.56 -12.97
CA PRO A 234 4.13 -8.51 -11.93
C PRO A 234 5.64 -8.39 -11.64
N ARG A 235 6.03 -8.89 -10.47
CA ARG A 235 7.44 -9.01 -10.08
C ARG A 235 7.73 -10.43 -9.63
N SER A 236 8.39 -11.19 -10.50
CA SER A 236 9.01 -12.44 -10.10
C SER A 236 10.16 -12.18 -9.13
N THR A 237 10.60 -13.21 -8.40
CA THR A 237 11.77 -13.10 -7.53
C THR A 237 12.99 -12.60 -8.30
N THR A 238 13.24 -13.10 -9.51
CA THR A 238 14.45 -12.81 -10.27
C THR A 238 14.37 -11.60 -11.19
N ASP A 239 13.21 -10.96 -11.27
CA ASP A 239 13.03 -9.77 -12.09
C ASP A 239 13.93 -8.62 -11.61
N PRO A 240 14.67 -7.96 -12.52
CA PRO A 240 15.44 -6.78 -12.17
C PRO A 240 14.52 -5.63 -11.72
N PRO A 241 15.01 -4.75 -10.83
CA PRO A 241 14.30 -3.52 -10.50
C PRO A 241 14.25 -2.60 -11.73
N LEU A 242 13.10 -1.96 -11.95
CA LEU A 242 12.86 -1.09 -13.10
C LEU A 242 13.30 0.36 -12.85
N GLY A 243 13.12 0.85 -11.61
CA GLY A 243 13.33 2.26 -11.28
C GLY A 243 12.36 3.20 -12.00
N VAL A 244 12.59 4.50 -11.88
CA VAL A 244 11.88 5.53 -12.65
C VAL A 244 12.58 5.70 -14.01
N GLY A 245 11.94 5.31 -15.12
CA GLY A 245 12.58 5.38 -16.44
C GLY A 245 11.69 4.99 -17.64
N PRO A 246 12.17 5.13 -18.88
CA PRO A 246 11.35 4.95 -20.09
C PRO A 246 10.80 3.52 -20.30
N ARG A 247 11.42 2.50 -19.69
CA ARG A 247 10.96 1.09 -19.71
C ARG A 247 9.75 0.82 -18.82
N SER A 248 9.24 1.86 -18.20
CA SER A 248 8.33 1.76 -17.08
C SER A 248 6.91 2.26 -17.46
N ARG A 249 6.70 2.47 -18.76
CA ARG A 249 5.40 2.60 -19.43
C ARG A 249 4.85 1.19 -19.74
N PRO A 250 3.56 0.93 -19.48
CA PRO A 250 2.91 -0.33 -19.85
C PRO A 250 2.86 -0.52 -21.38
#